data_AF-A0AAU6UZA3-F1
#
_entry.id   AF-A0AAU6UZA3-F1
#
_cell.length_a   1.000
_cell.length_b   1.000
_cell.length_c   1.000
_cell.angle_alpha   90.00
_cell.angle_beta   90.00
_cell.angle_gamma   90.00
#
_symmetry.space_group_name_H-M   'P 1'
#
loop_
_entity.id
_entity.type
_entity.pdbx_description
1 polymer ?
#
loop_
_entity_poly.entity_id
_entity_poly.type
_entity_poly.pdbx_seq_one_letter_code
_entity_poly.pdbx_strand_id
1 'polypeptide(L)'
;MVTDKDGYMHLIQFLTEHLGLFETPEGESLGDSSVMEQFEEQLSAQIIMVCGQNPQLSFAQRNTVIREIDAIVYDLEEILAKVANHKATAKQTLFISEFAGLIKNLFDQEIAKLLSQ
;
A
#
# COMPACT_ATOMS: atom_id res chain seq x y z
N MET A 1 -0.22 14.14 -2.84
CA MET A 1 -1.25 13.84 -3.85
C MET A 1 -2.33 12.99 -3.23
N VAL A 2 -2.16 11.68 -2.99
CA VAL A 2 -3.05 10.84 -2.17
C VAL A 2 -2.67 10.90 -0.69
N THR A 3 -1.39 11.02 -0.36
CA THR A 3 -0.88 11.00 1.03
C THR A 3 -1.33 12.20 1.85
N ASP A 4 -1.60 13.33 1.21
CA ASP A 4 -2.11 14.55 1.87
C ASP A 4 -3.65 14.56 2.03
N LYS A 5 -4.34 13.44 1.76
CA LYS A 5 -5.81 13.36 1.74
C LYS A 5 -6.34 12.61 2.95
N ASP A 6 -7.54 13.00 3.38
CA ASP A 6 -8.29 12.30 4.44
C ASP A 6 -8.45 10.80 4.16
N GLY A 7 -8.60 10.43 2.89
CA GLY A 7 -8.65 9.03 2.47
C GLY A 7 -7.42 8.23 2.90
N TYR A 8 -6.22 8.81 2.79
CA TYR A 8 -4.99 8.15 3.22
C TYR A 8 -4.90 8.06 4.75
N MET A 9 -5.28 9.11 5.47
CA MET A 9 -5.34 9.10 6.93
C MET A 9 -6.23 7.98 7.46
N HIS A 10 -7.38 7.75 6.82
CA HIS A 10 -8.26 6.63 7.18
C HIS A 10 -7.63 5.26 6.92
N LEU A 11 -6.80 5.12 5.86
CA LEU A 11 -6.07 3.88 5.61
C LEU A 11 -5.00 3.64 6.69
N ILE A 12 -4.24 4.67 7.07
CA ILE A 12 -3.28 4.54 8.17
C ILE A 12 -3.97 4.20 9.49
N GLN A 13 -5.12 4.80 9.78
CA GLN A 13 -5.92 4.43 10.94
C GLN A 13 -6.37 2.97 10.86
N PHE A 14 -6.90 2.55 9.71
CA PHE A 14 -7.31 1.16 9.48
C PHE A 14 -6.16 0.17 9.71
N LEU A 15 -4.96 0.47 9.21
CA LEU A 15 -3.75 -0.31 9.50
C LEU A 15 -3.45 -0.36 11.00
N THR A 16 -3.48 0.80 11.66
CA THR A 16 -3.18 0.95 13.09
C THR A 16 -4.13 0.12 13.95
N GLU A 17 -5.42 0.13 13.64
CA GLU A 17 -6.46 -0.68 14.31
C GLU A 17 -6.24 -2.19 14.16
N HIS A 18 -5.50 -2.61 13.12
CA HIS A 18 -5.21 -4.01 12.82
C HIS A 18 -3.75 -4.40 13.13
N LEU A 19 -2.96 -3.54 13.79
CA LEU A 19 -1.55 -3.84 14.13
C LEU A 19 -1.38 -5.11 14.96
N GLY A 20 -2.37 -5.46 15.78
CA GLY A 20 -2.36 -6.69 16.56
C GLY A 20 -2.17 -7.96 15.72
N LEU A 21 -2.58 -7.94 14.44
CA LEU A 21 -2.37 -9.03 13.47
C LEU A 21 -0.88 -9.27 13.18
N PHE A 22 -0.06 -8.22 13.26
CA PHE A 22 1.37 -8.26 12.97
C PHE A 22 2.21 -8.50 14.22
N GLU A 23 1.80 -7.94 15.36
CA GLU A 23 2.51 -8.08 16.64
C GLU A 23 2.40 -9.48 17.23
N THR A 24 1.29 -10.17 16.99
CA THR A 24 1.02 -11.52 17.53
C THR A 24 0.76 -12.49 16.38
N PRO A 25 1.80 -12.88 15.61
CA PRO A 25 1.61 -13.71 14.44
C PRO A 25 1.02 -15.07 14.83
N GLU A 26 -0.19 -15.35 14.34
CA GLU A 26 -0.84 -16.65 14.45
C GLU A 26 -0.68 -17.43 13.14
N GLY A 27 -0.21 -18.67 13.24
CA GLY A 27 -0.10 -19.60 12.12
C GLY A 27 1.30 -19.65 11.49
N GLU A 28 1.43 -20.52 10.48
CA GLU A 28 2.69 -20.73 9.78
C GLU A 28 2.94 -19.63 8.74
N SER A 29 4.21 -19.27 8.55
CA SER A 29 4.66 -18.38 7.48
C SER A 29 4.43 -19.04 6.12
N LEU A 30 3.89 -18.28 5.15
CA LEU A 30 3.63 -18.80 3.79
C LEU A 30 4.87 -18.90 2.90
N GLY A 31 6.03 -18.44 3.38
CA GLY A 31 7.28 -18.42 2.64
C GLY A 31 8.37 -17.68 3.40
N ASP A 32 9.36 -17.18 2.66
CA ASP A 32 10.51 -16.48 3.22
C ASP A 32 10.37 -14.95 3.21
N SER A 33 9.38 -14.40 2.51
CA SER A 33 9.14 -12.97 2.44
C SER A 33 8.68 -12.41 3.79
N SER A 34 9.29 -11.30 4.15
CA SER A 34 8.93 -10.51 5.32
C SER A 34 7.64 -9.72 5.08
N VAL A 35 7.05 -9.21 6.16
CA VAL A 35 5.87 -8.33 6.11
C VAL A 35 6.12 -7.14 5.20
N MET A 36 7.30 -6.51 5.30
CA MET A 36 7.61 -5.33 4.49
C MET A 36 7.82 -5.65 3.02
N GLU A 37 8.55 -6.73 2.70
CA GLU A 37 8.71 -7.20 1.32
C GLU A 37 7.36 -7.52 0.68
N GLN A 38 6.40 -8.05 1.45
CA GLN A 38 5.04 -8.28 0.95
C GLN A 38 4.28 -6.99 0.68
N PHE A 39 4.42 -5.95 1.52
CA PHE A 39 3.85 -4.63 1.21
C PHE A 39 4.44 -4.03 -0.06
N GLU A 40 5.77 -4.04 -0.20
CA GLU A 40 6.46 -3.51 -1.38
C GLU A 40 6.02 -4.21 -2.66
N GLU A 41 5.95 -5.54 -2.65
CA GLU A 41 5.53 -6.34 -3.80
C GLU A 41 4.08 -6.02 -4.19
N GLN A 42 3.16 -6.03 -3.23
CA GLN A 42 1.75 -5.77 -3.48
C GLN A 42 1.54 -4.33 -3.98
N LEU A 43 2.14 -3.33 -3.32
CA LEU A 43 2.01 -1.92 -3.73
C LEU A 43 2.60 -1.67 -5.11
N SER A 44 3.76 -2.27 -5.43
CA SER A 44 4.36 -2.19 -6.76
C SER A 44 3.43 -2.73 -7.84
N ALA A 45 2.81 -3.89 -7.60
CA ALA A 45 1.83 -4.46 -8.52
C ALA A 45 0.63 -3.53 -8.72
N GLN A 46 0.13 -2.90 -7.65
CA GLN A 46 -0.97 -1.94 -7.74
C GLN A 46 -0.60 -0.70 -8.57
N ILE A 47 0.60 -0.13 -8.40
CA ILE A 47 1.06 1.03 -9.18
C ILE A 47 1.11 0.72 -10.67
N ILE A 48 1.71 -0.42 -11.02
CA ILE A 48 1.84 -0.86 -12.41
C ILE A 48 0.44 -0.96 -13.02
N MET A 49 -0.50 -1.55 -12.30
CA MET A 49 -1.89 -1.66 -12.72
C MET A 49 -2.56 -0.29 -12.87
N VAL A 50 -2.42 0.62 -11.90
CA VAL A 50 -2.97 1.99 -11.96
C VAL A 50 -2.45 2.73 -13.19
N CYS A 51 -1.14 2.69 -13.44
CA CYS A 51 -0.56 3.35 -14.61
C CYS A 51 -0.99 2.69 -15.93
N GLY A 52 -1.11 1.36 -15.95
CA GLY A 52 -1.58 0.61 -17.12
C GLY A 52 -3.06 0.87 -17.46
N GLN A 53 -3.90 1.04 -16.45
CA GLN A 53 -5.32 1.37 -16.60
C GLN A 53 -5.56 2.82 -17.03
N ASN A 54 -4.59 3.70 -16.80
CA ASN A 54 -4.68 5.13 -17.11
C ASN A 54 -3.59 5.56 -18.11
N PRO A 55 -3.61 5.06 -19.37
CA PRO A 55 -2.59 5.38 -20.38
C PRO A 55 -2.46 6.88 -20.68
N GLN A 56 -3.53 7.65 -20.46
CA GLN A 56 -3.62 9.10 -20.62
C GLN A 56 -2.80 9.89 -19.60
N LEU A 57 -2.32 9.27 -18.52
CA LEU A 57 -1.42 9.95 -17.58
C LEU A 57 -0.11 10.34 -18.27
N SER A 58 0.21 11.63 -18.19
CA SER A 58 1.51 12.16 -18.60
C SER A 58 2.64 11.57 -17.76
N PHE A 59 3.86 11.67 -18.27
CA PHE A 59 5.06 11.25 -17.54
C PHE A 59 5.19 11.93 -16.16
N ALA A 60 4.89 13.24 -16.09
CA ALA A 60 4.93 13.98 -14.83
C ALA A 60 3.89 13.46 -13.81
N GLN A 61 2.70 13.10 -14.27
CA GLN A 61 1.66 12.51 -13.40
C GLN A 61 2.07 11.11 -12.92
N ARG A 62 2.60 10.25 -13.81
CA ARG A 62 3.12 8.92 -13.45
C ARG A 62 4.25 9.00 -12.43
N ASN A 63 5.21 9.92 -12.62
CA ASN A 63 6.27 10.15 -11.63
C ASN A 63 5.74 10.65 -10.29
N THR A 64 4.64 11.38 -10.28
CA THR A 64 4.03 11.81 -9.03
C THR A 64 3.37 10.61 -8.32
N VAL A 65 2.69 9.72 -9.06
CA VAL A 65 2.15 8.46 -8.49
C VAL A 65 3.25 7.61 -7.85
N ILE A 66 4.39 7.44 -8.53
CA ILE A 66 5.53 6.68 -8.00
C ILE A 66 6.04 7.31 -6.70
N ARG A 67 6.26 8.63 -6.67
CA ARG A 67 6.76 9.34 -5.48
C ARG A 67 5.85 9.21 -4.26
N GLU A 68 4.54 9.15 -4.46
CA GLU A 68 3.63 8.94 -3.32
C GLU A 68 3.71 7.54 -2.79
N ILE A 69 3.93 6.54 -3.64
CA ILE A 69 4.06 5.18 -3.14
C ILE A 69 5.37 5.03 -2.39
N ASP A 70 6.45 5.66 -2.85
CA ASP A 70 7.68 5.73 -2.07
C ASP A 70 7.41 6.33 -0.68
N ALA A 71 6.60 7.39 -0.59
CA ALA A 71 6.19 7.98 0.68
C ALA A 71 5.30 7.03 1.52
N ILE A 72 4.36 6.33 0.89
CA ILE A 72 3.50 5.35 1.58
C ILE A 72 4.35 4.20 2.15
N VAL A 73 5.29 3.68 1.36
CA VAL A 73 6.21 2.62 1.78
C VAL A 73 7.03 3.09 2.98
N TYR A 74 7.57 4.31 2.94
CA TYR A 74 8.29 4.91 4.07
C TYR A 74 7.43 5.00 5.34
N ASP A 75 6.19 5.47 5.22
CA ASP A 75 5.26 5.54 6.37
C ASP A 75 4.95 4.15 6.93
N LEU A 76 4.76 3.14 6.07
CA LEU A 76 4.55 1.76 6.48
C LEU A 76 5.76 1.17 7.21
N GLU A 77 6.98 1.45 6.74
CA GLU A 77 8.21 1.04 7.41
C GLU A 77 8.29 1.62 8.83
N GLU A 78 7.92 2.89 9.00
CA GLU A 78 7.91 3.53 10.32
C GLU A 78 6.86 2.90 11.25
N ILE A 79 5.64 2.71 10.76
CA ILE A 79 4.54 2.14 11.53
C ILE A 79 4.83 0.68 11.92
N LEU A 80 5.41 -0.09 11.00
CA LEU A 80 5.65 -1.53 11.15
C LEU A 80 7.09 -1.84 11.59
N ALA A 81 7.88 -0.86 12.00
CA ALA A 81 9.33 -1.04 12.25
C ALA A 81 9.68 -2.24 13.15
N LYS A 82 8.83 -2.57 14.12
CA LYS A 82 9.03 -3.71 15.04
C LYS A 82 8.79 -5.08 14.42
N VAL A 83 8.03 -5.15 13.34
CA VAL A 83 7.50 -6.39 12.74
C VAL A 83 7.83 -6.49 11.24
N ALA A 84 8.37 -5.45 10.63
CA ALA A 84 8.68 -5.33 9.21
C ALA A 84 9.48 -6.53 8.67
N ASN A 85 10.47 -7.00 9.43
CA ASN A 85 11.36 -8.10 9.07
C ASN A 85 10.85 -9.49 9.48
N HIS A 86 9.69 -9.60 10.11
CA HIS A 86 9.10 -10.90 10.43
C HIS A 86 8.53 -11.55 9.18
N LYS A 87 8.65 -12.87 9.08
CA LYS A 87 8.03 -13.63 7.98
C LYS A 87 6.52 -13.45 8.00
N ALA A 88 5.95 -13.13 6.83
CA ALA A 88 4.52 -12.94 6.71
C ALA A 88 3.77 -14.27 6.85
N THR A 89 2.73 -14.27 7.68
CA THR A 89 1.76 -15.38 7.77
C THR A 89 0.68 -15.25 6.70
N ALA A 90 -0.08 -16.33 6.48
CA ALA A 90 -1.19 -16.31 5.52
C ALA A 90 -2.22 -15.21 5.79
N LYS A 91 -2.56 -15.00 7.06
CA LYS A 91 -3.52 -13.96 7.45
C LYS A 91 -2.96 -12.55 7.18
N GLN A 92 -1.67 -12.34 7.45
CA GLN A 92 -0.99 -11.07 7.20
C GLN A 92 -0.90 -10.79 5.70
N THR A 93 -0.50 -11.76 4.88
CA THR A 93 -0.46 -11.61 3.42
C THR A 93 -1.83 -11.25 2.83
N LEU A 94 -2.91 -11.88 3.32
CA LEU A 94 -4.26 -11.54 2.91
C LEU A 94 -4.61 -10.08 3.24
N PHE A 95 -4.35 -9.67 4.49
CA PHE A 95 -4.57 -8.28 4.92
C PHE A 95 -3.76 -7.30 4.08
N ILE A 96 -2.48 -7.58 3.80
CA ILE A 96 -1.61 -6.73 3.00
C ILE A 96 -2.18 -6.55 1.58
N SER A 97 -2.67 -7.64 0.97
CA SER A 97 -3.29 -7.57 -0.36
C SER A 97 -4.56 -6.72 -0.36
N GLU A 98 -5.41 -6.87 0.65
CA GLU A 98 -6.61 -6.04 0.82
C GLU A 98 -6.24 -4.56 1.02
N PHE A 99 -5.28 -4.27 1.90
CA PHE A 99 -4.79 -2.92 2.16
C PHE A 99 -4.23 -2.26 0.90
N ALA A 100 -3.39 -2.98 0.13
CA ALA A 100 -2.86 -2.48 -1.13
C ALA A 100 -3.98 -2.18 -2.14
N GLY A 101 -5.03 -3.00 -2.18
CA GLY A 101 -6.24 -2.73 -2.96
C GLY A 101 -6.96 -1.43 -2.55
N LEU A 102 -7.03 -1.13 -1.25
CA LEU A 102 -7.60 0.13 -0.77
C LEU A 102 -6.76 1.35 -1.19
N ILE A 103 -5.42 1.23 -1.12
CA ILE A 103 -4.50 2.26 -1.62
C ILE A 103 -4.71 2.49 -3.12
N LYS A 104 -4.82 1.43 -3.91
CA LYS A 104 -5.14 1.51 -5.35
C LYS A 104 -6.44 2.27 -5.60
N ASN A 105 -7.50 1.97 -4.85
CA ASN A 105 -8.78 2.65 -4.98
C ASN A 105 -8.66 4.16 -4.70
N LEU A 106 -7.80 4.56 -3.75
CA LEU A 106 -7.53 5.98 -3.49
C LEU A 106 -6.86 6.67 -4.68
N PHE A 107 -5.87 6.01 -5.30
CA PHE A 107 -5.24 6.51 -6.53
C PHE A 107 -6.24 6.62 -7.68
N ASP A 108 -7.05 5.58 -7.91
CA ASP A 108 -8.05 5.58 -8.99
C ASP A 108 -9.01 6.77 -8.85
N GLN A 109 -9.47 7.06 -7.63
CA GLN A 109 -10.36 8.19 -7.35
C GLN A 109 -9.71 9.54 -7.65
N GLU A 110 -8.47 9.76 -7.18
CA GLU A 110 -7.77 11.02 -7.42
C GLU A 110 -7.37 11.20 -8.89
N ILE A 111 -6.99 10.12 -9.57
CA ILE A 111 -6.71 10.13 -11.02
C ILE A 111 -7.99 10.45 -11.80
N ALA A 112 -9.11 9.82 -11.48
CA ALA A 112 -10.39 10.10 -12.14
C ALA A 112 -10.80 11.57 -12.00
N LYS A 113 -10.63 12.16 -10.80
CA LYS A 113 -10.86 13.59 -10.57
C LYS A 113 -9.92 14.44 -11.42
N LEU A 114 -8.63 14.12 -11.44
CA LEU A 114 -7.62 14.86 -12.19
C LEU A 114 -7.84 14.81 -13.71
N LEU A 115 -8.39 13.72 -14.24
CA LEU A 115 -8.70 13.57 -15.67
C LEU A 115 -10.07 14.11 -16.08
N SER A 116 -10.95 14.35 -15.12
CA SER A 116 -12.27 14.97 -15.35
C SER A 116 -12.23 16.50 -15.42
N GLN A 117 -11.04 17.09 -15.17
CA GLN A 117 -10.75 18.53 -15.27
C GLN A 117 -10.11 18.85 -16.61
#